data_AF-A0A524J3F4-F1
#
_entry.id   AF-A0A524J3F4-F1
#
_cell.length_a   1.000
_cell.length_b   1.000
_cell.length_c   1.000
_cell.angle_alpha   90.00
_cell.angle_beta   90.00
_cell.angle_gamma   90.00
#
_symmetry.space_group_name_H-M   'P 1'
#
loop_
_entity.id
_entity.type
_entity.pdbx_description
1 polymer ?
#
loop_
_entity_poly.entity_id
_entity_poly.type
_entity_poly.pdbx_seq_one_letter_code
_entity_poly.pdbx_strand_id
1 'polypeptide(L)'
;MALKGGLALSISLLSISFMIAGAFIALVPEPVEASINDSLVAGPPLYYDYRNYTEVKAILEGTESDHSEIAMGVDIGDSWETMEGIANRDILAIKIS
;
A
#
# COMPACT_ATOMS: atom_id res chain seq x y z
N MET A 1 15.78 47.31 -51.28
CA MET A 1 16.34 46.36 -52.25
C MET A 1 17.20 45.36 -51.48
N ALA A 2 17.14 44.08 -51.87
CA ALA A 2 17.65 42.87 -51.19
C ALA A 2 16.80 42.37 -50.01
N LEU A 3 16.59 41.07 -49.79
CA LEU A 3 16.28 39.93 -50.65
C LEU A 3 15.69 38.88 -49.67
N LYS A 4 14.69 38.13 -50.11
CA LYS A 4 14.09 37.00 -49.38
C LYS A 4 15.11 35.86 -49.13
N GLY A 5 14.98 35.18 -47.99
CA GLY A 5 15.58 33.86 -47.71
C GLY A 5 15.80 33.69 -46.20
N GLY A 6 15.36 32.65 -45.50
CA GLY A 6 14.66 31.45 -45.89
C GLY A 6 13.94 30.89 -44.66
N LEU A 7 12.77 30.33 -44.91
CA LEU A 7 11.98 29.53 -44.00
C LEU A 7 12.59 28.11 -44.02
N ALA A 8 13.22 27.64 -42.93
CA ALA A 8 13.48 26.22 -42.75
C ALA A 8 13.77 25.88 -41.28
N LEU A 9 12.88 25.07 -40.71
CA LEU A 9 13.15 24.03 -39.71
C LEU A 9 13.96 24.41 -38.46
N SER A 10 13.25 24.74 -37.38
CA SER A 10 13.70 24.41 -36.02
C SER A 10 12.53 23.93 -35.15
N ILE A 11 11.72 23.02 -35.70
CA ILE A 11 10.81 22.17 -34.93
C ILE A 11 11.38 20.76 -34.97
N SER A 12 12.42 20.49 -34.17
CA SER A 12 12.85 19.11 -33.95
C SER A 12 13.88 19.03 -32.81
N LEU A 13 13.42 19.06 -31.57
CA LEU A 13 14.21 18.56 -30.42
C LEU A 13 13.36 18.24 -29.16
N LEU A 14 12.03 18.21 -29.28
CA LEU A 14 11.13 17.89 -28.15
C LEU A 14 10.34 16.58 -28.35
N SER A 15 10.88 15.63 -29.12
CA SER A 15 10.16 14.37 -29.46
C SER A 15 11.00 13.10 -29.29
N ILE A 16 12.22 13.20 -28.76
CA ILE A 16 13.09 12.04 -28.54
C ILE A 16 13.41 11.97 -27.04
N SER A 17 12.49 11.35 -26.28
CA SER A 17 12.79 10.59 -25.04
C SER A 17 11.52 9.99 -24.40
N PHE A 18 10.32 10.18 -24.96
CA PHE A 18 9.10 9.49 -24.51
C PHE A 18 9.03 7.99 -24.91
N MET A 19 10.19 7.35 -25.14
CA MET A 19 10.34 5.95 -25.54
C MET A 19 11.18 5.16 -24.52
N ILE A 20 10.97 5.40 -23.23
CA ILE A 20 11.30 4.45 -22.15
C ILE A 20 10.05 4.32 -21.26
N ALA A 21 8.91 4.01 -21.88
CA ALA A 21 7.63 3.84 -21.19
C ALA A 21 6.98 2.47 -21.49
N GLY A 22 7.73 1.50 -22.02
CA GLY A 22 7.10 0.31 -22.64
C GLY A 22 7.87 -1.00 -22.55
N ALA A 23 8.66 -1.24 -21.51
CA ALA A 23 9.42 -2.51 -21.43
C ALA A 23 9.59 -3.11 -20.02
N PHE A 24 8.68 -2.88 -19.08
CA PHE A 24 8.69 -3.58 -17.78
C PHE A 24 7.27 -3.90 -17.25
N ILE A 25 6.37 -4.34 -18.13
CA ILE A 25 5.11 -4.99 -17.71
C ILE A 25 5.11 -6.41 -18.27
N ALA A 26 5.80 -7.32 -17.59
CA ALA A 26 5.58 -8.78 -17.66
C ALA A 26 6.49 -9.49 -16.66
N LEU A 27 6.34 -9.17 -15.38
CA LEU A 27 6.64 -10.15 -14.33
C LEU A 27 5.69 -9.82 -13.19
N VAL A 28 4.43 -10.21 -13.34
CA VAL A 28 3.54 -10.39 -12.19
C VAL A 28 4.17 -11.56 -11.43
N PRO A 29 4.78 -11.36 -10.24
CA PRO A 29 5.08 -12.51 -9.41
C PRO A 29 3.74 -13.17 -9.12
N GLU A 30 3.62 -14.46 -9.44
CA GLU A 30 2.51 -15.25 -8.91
C GLU A 30 2.46 -15.03 -7.39
N PRO A 31 1.27 -14.94 -6.78
CA PRO A 31 1.19 -14.93 -5.33
C PRO A 31 1.84 -16.22 -4.85
N VAL A 32 3.07 -16.11 -4.34
CA VAL A 32 3.69 -17.17 -3.57
C VAL A 32 2.87 -17.22 -2.30
N GLU A 33 1.84 -18.08 -2.30
CA GLU A 33 1.22 -18.47 -1.04
C GLU A 33 2.36 -19.02 -0.19
N ALA A 34 2.69 -18.29 0.86
CA ALA A 34 3.60 -18.77 1.87
C ALA A 34 2.91 -20.00 2.49
N SER A 35 3.27 -21.18 1.98
CA SER A 35 3.00 -22.45 2.64
C SER A 35 3.78 -22.45 3.95
N ILE A 36 3.21 -21.82 4.98
CA ILE A 36 3.65 -22.02 6.35
C ILE A 36 3.12 -23.41 6.71
N ASN A 37 3.95 -24.43 6.50
CA ASN A 37 3.76 -25.72 7.14
C ASN A 37 3.98 -25.54 8.64
N ASP A 38 3.01 -24.94 9.32
CA ASP A 38 2.97 -24.93 10.78
C ASP A 38 2.33 -26.24 11.24
N SER A 39 3.15 -27.29 11.26
CA SER A 39 2.80 -28.56 11.83
C SER A 39 2.80 -28.46 13.36
N LEU A 40 1.85 -27.73 13.94
CA LEU A 40 1.55 -27.76 15.38
C LEU A 40 0.03 -27.63 15.61
N VAL A 41 -0.58 -28.80 15.90
CA VAL A 41 -2.00 -29.00 16.24
C VAL A 41 -2.97 -28.83 15.06
N ALA A 42 -3.55 -29.95 14.61
CA ALA A 42 -4.64 -29.97 13.62
C ALA A 42 -5.92 -29.35 14.21
N GLY A 43 -5.95 -28.01 14.29
CA GLY A 43 -7.18 -27.25 14.42
C GLY A 43 -7.99 -27.32 13.13
N PRO A 44 -9.26 -26.86 13.15
CA PRO A 44 -10.04 -26.73 11.92
C PRO A 44 -9.30 -25.86 10.91
N PRO A 45 -9.49 -26.08 9.59
CA PRO A 45 -8.86 -25.25 8.57
C PRO A 45 -9.23 -23.79 8.83
N LEU A 46 -8.22 -22.98 9.20
CA LEU A 46 -8.38 -21.56 9.40
C LEU A 46 -8.33 -20.91 8.01
N TYR A 47 -9.49 -20.46 7.55
CA TYR A 47 -9.55 -19.59 6.40
C TYR A 47 -9.09 -18.20 6.84
N TYR A 48 -7.88 -17.82 6.45
CA TYR A 48 -7.34 -16.49 6.72
C TYR A 48 -7.74 -15.55 5.60
N ASP A 49 -8.71 -14.68 5.89
CA ASP A 49 -9.04 -13.56 5.02
C ASP A 49 -8.09 -12.39 5.32
N TYR A 50 -7.21 -12.08 4.38
CA TYR A 50 -6.26 -10.97 4.54
C TYR A 50 -7.01 -9.65 4.48
N ARG A 51 -6.84 -8.84 5.51
CA ARG A 51 -7.54 -7.56 5.65
C ARG A 51 -6.61 -6.37 5.51
N ASN A 52 -7.11 -5.28 4.95
CA ASN A 52 -6.38 -4.04 4.83
C ASN A 52 -6.38 -3.26 6.17
N TYR A 53 -5.56 -2.20 6.26
CA TYR A 53 -5.41 -1.40 7.47
C TYR A 53 -6.74 -0.85 8.02
N THR A 54 -7.60 -0.31 7.14
CA THR A 54 -8.89 0.27 7.53
C THR A 54 -9.82 -0.79 8.13
N GLU A 55 -9.83 -1.98 7.54
CA GLU A 55 -10.62 -3.10 8.06
C GLU A 55 -10.09 -3.58 9.41
N VAL A 56 -8.78 -3.71 9.57
CA VAL A 56 -8.17 -4.11 10.86
C VAL A 56 -8.46 -3.07 11.95
N LYS A 57 -8.33 -1.77 11.64
CA LYS A 57 -8.68 -0.68 12.56
C LYS A 57 -10.13 -0.76 13.02
N ALA A 58 -11.07 -0.93 12.08
CA ALA A 58 -12.49 -1.06 12.40
C ALA A 58 -12.79 -2.27 13.28
N ILE A 59 -12.09 -3.40 13.07
CA ILE A 59 -12.24 -4.60 13.92
C ILE A 59 -11.73 -4.34 15.34
N LEU A 60 -10.59 -3.66 15.49
CA LEU A 60 -10.04 -3.33 16.81
C LEU A 60 -10.99 -2.42 17.59
N GLU A 61 -11.47 -1.34 16.96
CA GLU A 61 -12.44 -0.40 17.54
C GLU A 61 -13.77 -1.11 17.89
N GLY A 62 -14.24 -2.00 16.99
CA GLY A 62 -15.42 -2.83 17.26
C GLY A 62 -15.22 -3.79 18.43
N THR A 63 -14.05 -4.42 18.54
CA THR A 63 -13.73 -5.36 19.62
C THR A 63 -13.70 -4.66 20.98
N GLU A 64 -13.10 -3.47 21.06
CA GLU A 64 -13.13 -2.64 22.27
C GLU A 64 -14.57 -2.24 22.65
N SER A 65 -15.37 -1.83 21.66
CA SER A 65 -16.78 -1.46 21.90
C SER A 65 -17.62 -2.64 22.40
N ASP A 66 -17.45 -3.82 21.81
CA ASP A 66 -18.24 -5.01 22.13
C ASP A 66 -17.82 -5.67 23.46
N HIS A 67 -16.57 -5.47 23.88
CA HIS A 67 -15.97 -6.10 25.06
C HIS A 67 -15.29 -5.11 26.00
N SER A 68 -15.91 -3.93 26.20
CA SER A 68 -15.36 -2.83 26.99
C SER A 68 -14.99 -3.18 28.44
N GLU A 69 -15.51 -4.29 28.97
CA GLU A 69 -15.20 -4.83 30.28
C GLU A 69 -13.81 -5.47 30.39
N ILE A 70 -13.22 -5.90 29.27
CA ILE A 70 -11.93 -6.62 29.22
C ILE A 70 -10.97 -6.10 28.15
N ALA A 71 -11.46 -5.34 27.17
CA ALA A 71 -10.69 -4.84 26.04
C ALA A 71 -10.55 -3.32 26.09
N MET A 72 -9.34 -2.84 25.81
CA MET A 72 -9.02 -1.41 25.76
C MET A 72 -8.11 -1.14 24.56
N GLY A 73 -8.55 -0.25 23.67
CA GLY A 73 -7.78 0.25 22.55
C GLY A 73 -6.71 1.22 23.05
N VAL A 74 -5.51 1.10 22.51
CA VAL A 74 -4.38 1.96 22.85
C VAL A 74 -3.70 2.43 21.58
N ASP A 75 -3.67 3.74 21.39
CA ASP A 75 -2.77 4.37 20.42
C ASP A 75 -1.36 4.43 21.02
N ILE A 76 -0.41 3.77 20.37
CA ILE A 76 0.98 3.69 20.82
C ILE A 76 1.94 4.54 19.97
N GLY A 77 1.42 5.32 19.03
CA GLY A 77 2.17 6.33 18.29
C GLY A 77 1.86 6.38 16.80
N ASP A 78 2.55 7.28 16.13
CA ASP A 78 2.34 7.55 14.70
C ASP A 78 3.25 6.69 13.82
N SER A 79 2.73 6.23 12.68
CA SER A 79 3.59 5.70 11.63
C SER A 79 4.42 6.81 10.97
N TRP A 80 5.49 6.41 10.28
CA TRP A 80 6.26 7.34 9.45
C TRP A 80 5.40 8.03 8.38
N GLU A 81 4.47 7.30 7.76
CA GLU A 81 3.58 7.86 6.74
C GLU A 81 2.64 8.94 7.32
N THR A 82 2.21 8.77 8.58
CA THR A 82 1.44 9.79 9.31
C THR A 82 2.29 11.02 9.56
N MET A 83 3.53 10.84 10.03
CA MET A 83 4.45 11.95 10.31
C MET A 83 4.79 12.78 9.06
N GLU A 84 4.92 12.14 7.90
CA GLU A 84 5.19 12.81 6.61
C GLU A 84 3.92 13.31 5.90
N GLY A 85 2.74 13.13 6.49
CA GLY A 85 1.46 13.55 5.90
C GLY A 85 1.06 12.79 4.63
N ILE A 86 1.58 11.57 4.44
CA ILE A 86 1.33 10.72 3.27
C ILE A 86 0.04 9.93 3.46
N ALA A 87 -0.14 9.33 4.64
CA ALA A 87 -1.31 8.52 4.98
C ALA A 87 -1.59 8.58 6.48
N ASN A 88 -2.86 8.56 6.87
CA ASN A 88 -3.26 8.57 8.28
C ASN A 88 -3.29 7.14 8.84
N ARG A 89 -2.14 6.62 9.26
CA ARG A 89 -1.98 5.27 9.82
C ARG A 89 -1.33 5.34 11.19
N ASP A 90 -2.15 5.20 12.21
CA ASP A 90 -1.73 5.12 13.61
C ASP A 90 -1.22 3.70 13.91
N ILE A 91 -0.29 3.60 14.86
CA ILE A 91 0.15 2.33 15.42
C ILE A 91 -0.79 1.99 16.58
N LEU A 92 -1.67 1.01 16.36
CA LEU A 92 -2.71 0.63 17.30
C LEU A 92 -2.36 -0.67 18.03
N ALA A 93 -2.73 -0.74 19.30
CA ALA A 93 -2.69 -1.93 20.13
C ALA A 93 -4.03 -2.15 20.83
N ILE A 94 -4.32 -3.40 21.21
CA ILE A 94 -5.42 -3.75 22.08
C ILE A 94 -4.88 -4.46 23.31
N LYS A 95 -5.21 -3.93 24.49
CA LYS A 95 -4.89 -4.56 25.77
C LYS A 95 -6.10 -5.38 26.20
N ILE A 96 -5.87 -6.65 26.54
CA ILE A 96 -6.87 -7.52 27.16
C ILE A 96 -6.43 -7.82 28.59
N SER A 97 -7.24 -7.49 29.59
CA SER A 97 -6.91 -7.71 31.01
C SER A 97 -8.12 -7.85 31.91
#